data_AF-A0A969V549-F1
#
_entry.id   AF-A0A969V549-F1
#
_cell.length_a   1.000
_cell.length_b   1.000
_cell.length_c   1.000
_cell.angle_alpha   90.00
_cell.angle_beta   90.00
_cell.angle_gamma   90.00
#
_symmetry.space_group_name_H-M   'P 1'
#
loop_
_entity.id
_entity.type
_entity.pdbx_description
1 polymer ?
#
loop_
_entity_poly.entity_id
_entity_poly.type
_entity_poly.pdbx_seq_one_letter_code
_entity_poly.pdbx_strand_id
1 'polypeptide(L)' 'MPPTKKPKISIYVSEEQKKILEEWADSETRSISNLVNHLIERGIDEYLQQKSKQSKSKKEES' A
#
# COMPACT_ATOMS: atom_id res chain seq x y z
N MET A 1 -28.19 9.36 -5.18
CA MET A 1 -26.84 8.93 -5.60
C MET A 1 -26.17 8.25 -4.41
N PRO A 2 -25.62 7.04 -4.54
CA PRO A 2 -24.87 6.42 -3.44
C PRO A 2 -23.68 7.32 -3.07
N PRO A 3 -23.26 7.36 -1.80
CA PRO A 3 -22.11 8.14 -1.38
C PRO A 3 -20.87 7.64 -2.14
N THR A 4 -20.31 8.49 -2.99
CA THR A 4 -19.14 8.22 -3.83
C THR A 4 -17.80 8.29 -3.06
N LYS A 5 -17.86 8.43 -1.74
CA LYS A 5 -16.65 8.60 -0.93
C LYS A 5 -16.03 7.24 -0.65
N LYS A 6 -14.85 7.02 -1.24
CA LYS A 6 -13.97 5.90 -0.85
C LYS A 6 -13.74 5.94 0.67
N PRO A 7 -13.64 4.76 1.33
CA PRO A 7 -13.30 4.71 2.75
C PRO A 7 -11.97 5.42 3.01
N LYS A 8 -11.90 6.18 4.11
CA LYS A 8 -10.72 6.96 4.49
C LYS A 8 -10.00 6.29 5.65
N ILE A 9 -8.68 6.15 5.51
CA ILE A 9 -7.77 5.75 6.59
C ILE A 9 -6.90 6.96 6.90
N SER A 10 -6.72 7.27 8.20
CA SER A 10 -5.79 8.30 8.68
C SER A 10 -4.72 7.62 9.53
N ILE A 11 -3.45 7.98 9.32
CA ILE A 11 -2.32 7.46 10.08
C ILE A 11 -1.43 8.62 10.53
N TYR A 12 -0.67 8.38 11.60
CA TYR A 12 0.45 9.25 11.99
C TYR A 12 1.75 8.60 11.53
N VAL A 13 2.63 9.39 10.95
CA VAL A 13 3.96 8.98 10.48
C VAL A 13 5.01 9.88 11.13
N SER A 14 6.26 9.41 11.20
CA SER A 14 7.35 10.27 11.67
C SER A 14 7.63 11.39 10.67
N GLU A 15 8.30 12.45 11.13
CA GLU A 15 8.74 13.56 10.25
C GLU A 15 9.67 13.06 9.14
N GLU A 16 10.56 12.12 9.48
CA GLU A 16 11.46 11.47 8.52
C GLU A 16 10.67 10.74 7.41
N GLN A 17 9.67 9.94 7.79
CA GLN A 17 8.83 9.25 6.82
C GLN A 17 8.06 10.23 5.92
N LYS A 18 7.53 11.32 6.50
CA LYS A 18 6.84 12.36 5.73
C LYS A 18 7.77 12.99 4.70
N LYS A 19 9.00 13.33 5.10
CA LYS A 19 10.00 13.95 4.22
C LYS A 19 10.39 13.02 3.07
N ILE A 20 10.63 11.73 3.35
CA ILE A 20 10.92 10.73 2.32
C ILE A 20 9.77 10.62 1.31
N LEU A 21 8.52 10.59 1.79
CA LEU A 21 7.34 10.52 0.93
C LEU A 21 7.15 11.79 0.08
N GLU A 22 7.48 12.97 0.61
CA GLU A 22 7.47 14.24 -0.12
C GLU A 22 8.50 14.23 -1.26
N GLU A 23 9.76 13.93 -0.93
CA GLU A 23 10.84 13.89 -1.93
C GLU A 23 10.59 12.85 -3.02
N TRP A 24 10.07 11.67 -2.66
CA TRP A 24 9.72 10.64 -3.63
C TRP A 24 8.57 11.09 -4.53
N ALA A 25 7.51 11.66 -3.97
CA ALA A 25 6.36 12.13 -4.75
C ALA A 25 6.77 13.23 -5.75
N ASP A 26 7.63 14.15 -5.31
CA ASP A 26 8.17 15.21 -6.16
C ASP A 26 9.02 14.65 -7.30
N SER A 27 9.88 13.65 -7.03
CA SER A 27 10.72 13.02 -8.05
C SER A 27 9.91 12.33 -9.16
N GLU A 28 8.70 11.85 -8.83
CA GLU A 28 7.79 11.18 -9.76
C GLU A 28 6.69 12.10 -10.30
N THR A 29 6.76 13.42 -10.05
CA THR A 29 5.77 14.43 -10.47
C THR A 29 4.33 14.07 -10.08
N ARG A 30 4.13 13.52 -8.88
CA ARG A 30 2.82 13.09 -8.37
C ARG A 30 2.56 13.62 -6.97
N SER A 31 1.30 13.56 -6.53
CA SER A 31 0.96 13.91 -5.15
C SER A 31 1.35 12.78 -4.18
N ILE A 32 1.66 13.15 -2.94
CA ILE A 32 1.91 12.21 -1.83
C ILE A 32 0.76 11.21 -1.69
N SER A 33 -0.49 11.67 -1.79
CA SER A 33 -1.66 10.80 -1.68
C SER A 33 -1.69 9.75 -2.79
N ASN A 34 -1.30 10.10 -4.02
CA ASN A 34 -1.25 9.15 -5.13
C ASN A 34 -0.09 8.15 -4.96
N LEU A 35 1.07 8.62 -4.51
CA LEU A 35 2.20 7.75 -4.15
C LEU A 35 1.81 6.75 -3.06
N VAL A 36 1.26 7.23 -1.95
CA VAL A 36 0.84 6.37 -0.83
C VAL A 36 -0.22 5.36 -1.27
N ASN A 37 -1.18 5.75 -2.11
CA ASN A 37 -2.16 4.81 -2.66
C ASN A 37 -1.48 3.70 -3.48
N HIS A 38 -0.51 4.05 -4.33
CA HIS A 38 0.25 3.09 -5.11
C HIS A 38 1.07 2.12 -4.24
N LEU A 39 1.72 2.62 -3.19
CA LEU A 39 2.47 1.80 -2.25
C LEU A 39 1.59 0.83 -1.47
N ILE A 40 0.38 1.27 -1.08
CA ILE A 40 -0.61 0.41 -0.42
C ILE A 40 -1.07 -0.70 -1.36
N GLU A 41 -1.42 -0.37 -2.61
CA GLU A 41 -1.83 -1.37 -3.61
C GLU A 41 -0.74 -2.43 -3.81
N ARG A 42 0.50 -2.01 -3.98
CA ARG A 42 1.65 -2.91 -4.11
C ARG A 42 1.85 -3.78 -2.87
N GLY A 43 1.78 -3.20 -1.67
CA GLY A 43 1.92 -3.95 -0.41
C GLY A 43 0.82 -4.99 -0.21
N ILE A 44 -0.41 -4.69 -0.63
CA ILE A 44 -1.54 -5.64 -0.61
C ILE A 44 -1.28 -6.79 -1.59
N ASP A 45 -0.83 -6.50 -2.81
CA ASP A 45 -0.52 -7.52 -3.80
C ASP A 45 0.59 -8.46 -3.30
N GLU A 46 1.67 -7.90 -2.74
CA GLU A 46 2.76 -8.67 -2.15
C GLU A 46 2.27 -9.57 -0.98
N TYR A 47 1.42 -9.03 -0.10
CA TYR A 47 0.80 -9.79 0.99
C TYR A 47 -0.06 -10.96 0.48
N LEU A 48 -0.91 -10.72 -0.54
CA LEU A 48 -1.77 -11.75 -1.13
C LEU A 48 -0.94 -12.84 -1.84
N GLN A 49 0.15 -12.46 -2.52
CA GLN A 49 1.07 -13.40 -3.15
C GLN A 49 1.79 -14.28 -2.12
N GLN A 50 2.24 -13.72 -1.00
CA GLN A 50 2.86 -14.50 0.07
C GLN A 50 1.85 -15.48 0.69
N LYS A 51 0.63 -15.02 0.97
CA LYS A 51 -0.43 -15.85 1.54
C LYS A 51 -0.79 -17.04 0.63
N SER A 52 -0.88 -16.82 -0.68
CA SER A 52 -1.17 -17.88 -1.66
C SER A 52 -0.03 -18.91 -1.78
N LYS A 53 1.23 -18.49 -1.70
CA LYS A 53 2.40 -19.39 -1.66
C LYS A 53 2.43 -20.26 -0.40
N GLN A 54 2.12 -19.67 0.76
CA GLN A 54 2.06 -20.39 2.04
C GLN A 54 0.92 -21.42 2.06
N SER A 55 -0.18 -21.15 1.36
CA SER A 55 -1.32 -22.06 1.22
C SER A 55 -1.02 -23.29 0.34
N LYS A 56 -0.12 -23.17 -0.65
CA LYS A 56 0.31 -24.29 -1.51
C LYS A 56 1.32 -25.21 -0.81
N SER A 57 2.28 -24.64 -0.08
CA SER A 57 3.29 -25.45 0.63
C SER A 57 2.71 -26.31 1.75
N LYS A 58 1.56 -25.92 2.32
CA LYS A 58 0.87 -26.71 3.36
C LYS A 58 0.03 -27.88 2.81
N LYS A 59 -0.11 -28.00 1.49
CA LYS A 59 -0.97 -29.00 0.84
C LYS A 59 -0.21 -30.12 0.13
N GLU A 60 1.10 -29.99 -0.05
CA GLU A 60 1.99 -31.04 -0.60
C GLU A 60 2.65 -31.90 0.49
N GLU A 61 2.44 -31.58 1.77
CA GLU A 61 2.97 -32.32 2.92
C GLU A 61 1.84 -33.01 3.74
N SER A 62 0.67 -33.23 3.14
CA SER A 62 -0.46 -33.98 3.73
C SER A 62 -1.07 -34.97 2.75
#